data_AF-A0AAU3K0T7-F1
#
_entry.id   AF-A0AAU3K0T7-F1
#
_cell.length_a   1.000
_cell.length_b   1.000
_cell.length_c   1.000
_cell.angle_alpha   90.00
_cell.angle_beta   90.00
_cell.angle_gamma   90.00
#
_symmetry.space_group_name_H-M   'P 1'
#
loop_
_entity.id
_entity.type
_entity.pdbx_description
1 polymer ?
#
loop_
_entity_poly.entity_id
_entity_poly.type
_entity_poly.pdbx_seq_one_letter_code
_entity_poly.pdbx_strand_id
1 'polypeptide(L)'
;MDVADLSLRRIKVLELRLRIERVSFDAYKLVCKPDRTPTISNGADAQLAFVLGLVGQDRYGEVLGVIRLSRHIYKKSSDILHGRSGLLNASSVVLDEWELVVSRLESLLDQYAEGREVDEEAAIAIPAPAGEVSGQVASR
;
A
#
# COMPACT_ATOMS: atom_id res chain seq x y z
N MET A 1 -19.54 28.27 -8.86
CA MET A 1 -18.23 27.61 -8.71
C MET A 1 -17.58 27.60 -10.08
N ASP A 2 -16.37 28.14 -10.19
CA ASP A 2 -15.65 28.27 -11.45
C ASP A 2 -15.28 26.88 -12.02
N VAL A 3 -15.38 26.69 -13.33
CA VAL A 3 -15.00 25.43 -14.01
C VAL A 3 -13.52 25.11 -13.79
N ALA A 4 -12.68 26.13 -13.64
CA ALA A 4 -11.28 25.97 -13.29
C ALA A 4 -11.10 25.36 -11.89
N ASP A 5 -11.88 25.80 -10.90
CA ASP A 5 -11.87 25.27 -9.53
C ASP A 5 -12.29 23.79 -9.48
N LEU A 6 -13.32 23.41 -10.26
CA LEU A 6 -13.74 22.01 -10.40
C LEU A 6 -12.64 21.12 -10.97
N SER A 7 -11.95 21.61 -11.99
CA SER A 7 -10.87 20.88 -12.66
C SER A 7 -9.68 20.69 -11.71
N LEU A 8 -9.29 21.73 -10.98
CA LEU A 8 -8.21 21.67 -10.00
C LEU A 8 -8.49 20.66 -8.89
N ARG A 9 -9.72 20.62 -8.37
CA ARG A 9 -10.13 19.63 -7.37
C ARG A 9 -10.05 18.20 -7.90
N ARG A 10 -10.48 17.96 -9.14
CA ARG A 10 -10.37 16.64 -9.78
C ARG A 10 -8.93 16.20 -9.97
N ILE A 11 -8.05 17.13 -10.35
CA ILE A 11 -6.61 16.88 -10.45
C ILE A 11 -6.07 16.47 -9.07
N LYS A 12 -6.44 17.18 -8.00
CA LYS A 12 -5.99 16.84 -6.64
C LYS A 12 -6.49 15.48 -6.18
N VAL A 13 -7.74 15.14 -6.48
CA VAL A 13 -8.30 13.80 -6.21
C VAL A 13 -7.52 12.71 -6.94
N LEU A 14 -7.15 12.93 -8.21
CA LEU A 14 -6.33 11.99 -8.97
C LEU A 14 -4.93 11.84 -8.38
N GLU A 15 -4.30 12.94 -7.98
CA GLU A 15 -2.98 12.94 -7.35
C GLU A 15 -2.97 12.08 -6.06
N LEU A 16 -3.92 12.32 -5.16
CA LEU A 16 -4.06 11.57 -3.91
C LEU A 16 -4.28 10.07 -4.18
N ARG A 17 -5.08 9.74 -5.19
CA ARG A 17 -5.30 8.36 -5.60
C ARG A 17 -4.01 7.69 -6.06
N LEU A 18 -3.26 8.34 -6.95
CA LEU A 18 -2.01 7.79 -7.49
C LEU A 18 -0.96 7.56 -6.38
N ARG A 19 -0.93 8.44 -5.37
CA ARG A 19 -0.07 8.27 -4.18
C ARG A 19 -0.44 7.04 -3.36
N ILE A 20 -1.74 6.80 -3.13
CA ILE A 20 -2.21 5.56 -2.48
C ILE A 20 -1.81 4.32 -3.31
N GLU A 21 -2.02 4.36 -4.63
CA GLU A 21 -1.65 3.26 -5.53
C GLU A 21 -0.15 2.95 -5.42
N ARG A 22 0.70 3.98 -5.47
CA ARG A 22 2.15 3.85 -5.31
C ARG A 22 2.53 3.21 -3.97
N VAL A 23 2.07 3.75 -2.84
CA VAL A 23 2.45 3.20 -1.52
C VAL A 23 1.98 1.76 -1.37
N SER A 24 0.76 1.45 -1.82
CA SER A 24 0.22 0.09 -1.74
C SER A 24 1.04 -0.91 -2.56
N PHE A 25 1.50 -0.50 -3.74
CA PHE A 25 2.36 -1.30 -4.61
C PHE A 25 3.77 -1.48 -4.02
N ASP A 26 4.37 -0.42 -3.49
CA ASP A 26 5.70 -0.45 -2.89
C ASP A 26 5.69 -1.34 -1.62
N ALA A 27 4.68 -1.21 -0.77
CA ALA A 27 4.49 -2.07 0.38
C ALA A 27 4.33 -3.55 0.00
N TYR A 28 3.53 -3.84 -1.04
CA TYR A 28 3.42 -5.19 -1.58
C TYR A 28 4.77 -5.75 -2.03
N LYS A 29 5.55 -4.99 -2.81
CA LYS A 29 6.87 -5.43 -3.30
C LYS A 29 7.85 -5.71 -2.16
N LEU A 30 7.84 -4.88 -1.12
CA LEU A 30 8.72 -5.03 0.03
C LEU A 30 8.37 -6.29 0.85
N VAL A 31 7.08 -6.57 1.06
CA VAL A 31 6.64 -7.72 1.86
C VAL A 31 6.66 -9.04 1.08
N CYS A 32 6.22 -9.05 -0.18
CA CYS A 32 6.06 -10.27 -0.98
C CYS A 32 7.30 -10.70 -1.78
N LYS A 33 8.43 -9.97 -1.65
CA LYS A 33 9.65 -10.06 -2.48
C LYS A 33 9.43 -9.57 -3.93
N PRO A 34 10.47 -9.01 -4.59
CA PRO A 34 10.34 -8.33 -5.88
C PRO A 34 9.94 -9.23 -7.06
N ASP A 35 10.15 -10.55 -6.97
CA ASP A 35 9.97 -11.47 -8.10
C ASP A 35 8.52 -11.93 -8.34
N ARG A 36 7.59 -11.56 -7.46
CA ARG A 36 6.16 -11.91 -7.62
C ARG A 36 5.39 -10.70 -8.12
N THR A 37 5.20 -10.59 -9.43
CA THR A 37 4.29 -9.61 -10.02
C THR A 37 2.90 -9.76 -9.41
N PRO A 38 2.30 -8.70 -8.84
CA PRO A 38 0.96 -8.79 -8.30
C PRO A 38 0.00 -9.17 -9.42
N THR A 39 -0.87 -10.15 -9.17
CA THR A 39 -1.98 -10.43 -10.09
C THR A 39 -2.88 -9.22 -10.16
N ILE A 40 -3.31 -8.86 -11.38
CA ILE A 40 -4.13 -7.69 -11.73
C ILE A 40 -5.43 -7.59 -10.87
N SER A 41 -5.85 -8.69 -10.25
CA SER A 41 -7.01 -8.77 -9.35
C SER A 41 -6.83 -8.06 -8.01
N ASN A 42 -5.60 -7.70 -7.62
CA ASN A 42 -5.33 -7.05 -6.33
C ASN A 42 -5.12 -5.55 -6.55
N GLY A 43 -6.21 -4.80 -6.73
CA GLY A 43 -6.13 -3.32 -6.74
C GLY A 43 -5.56 -2.77 -5.42
N ALA A 44 -5.25 -1.47 -5.39
CA ALA A 44 -4.64 -0.82 -4.22
C ALA A 44 -5.38 -1.12 -2.90
N ASP A 45 -6.71 -1.26 -2.94
CA ASP A 45 -7.53 -1.65 -1.78
C ASP A 45 -7.06 -2.96 -1.12
N ALA A 46 -6.77 -3.99 -1.91
CA ALA A 46 -6.24 -5.25 -1.40
C ALA A 46 -4.78 -5.10 -0.95
N GLN A 47 -3.97 -4.37 -1.73
CA GLN A 47 -2.54 -4.22 -1.49
C GLN A 47 -2.21 -3.39 -0.23
N LEU A 48 -3.09 -2.47 0.18
CA LEU A 48 -2.90 -1.67 1.39
C LEU A 48 -2.72 -2.52 2.66
N ALA A 49 -3.20 -3.77 2.68
CA ALA A 49 -2.99 -4.66 3.82
C ALA A 49 -1.50 -5.00 4.05
N PHE A 50 -0.67 -4.95 3.01
CA PHE A 50 0.77 -5.24 3.12
C PHE A 50 1.53 -4.18 3.90
N VAL A 51 0.97 -2.98 4.10
CA VAL A 51 1.57 -1.97 4.99
C VAL A 51 1.72 -2.49 6.43
N LEU A 52 0.87 -3.41 6.88
CA LEU A 52 1.02 -4.05 8.19
C LEU A 52 2.31 -4.88 8.30
N GLY A 53 2.80 -5.42 7.18
CA GLY A 53 4.06 -6.17 7.14
C GLY A 53 5.30 -5.28 7.20
N LEU A 54 5.14 -3.95 7.19
CA LEU A 54 6.22 -2.97 7.28
C LEU A 54 6.41 -2.40 8.69
N VAL A 55 5.56 -2.79 9.65
CA VAL A 55 5.56 -2.18 10.99
C VAL A 55 5.62 -3.24 12.08
N GLY A 56 6.07 -2.84 13.26
CA GLY A 56 5.99 -3.67 14.47
C GLY A 56 4.55 -3.97 14.89
N GLN A 57 4.34 -5.11 15.53
CA GLN A 57 3.01 -5.56 15.97
C GLN A 57 2.34 -4.60 16.97
N ASP A 58 3.13 -3.89 17.75
CA ASP A 58 2.70 -2.84 18.69
C ASP A 58 1.96 -1.68 17.99
N ARG A 59 2.23 -1.45 16.70
CA ARG A 59 1.64 -0.36 15.91
C ARG A 59 0.46 -0.79 15.04
N TYR A 60 0.06 -2.07 15.05
CA TYR A 60 -0.97 -2.58 14.15
C TYR A 60 -2.31 -1.87 14.26
N GLY A 61 -2.73 -1.49 15.47
CA GLY A 61 -4.00 -0.78 15.68
C GLY A 61 -4.05 0.58 14.97
N GLU A 62 -2.98 1.36 15.11
CA GLU A 62 -2.81 2.66 14.45
C GLU A 62 -2.81 2.52 12.93
N VAL A 63 -1.98 1.60 12.42
CA VAL A 63 -1.80 1.38 10.98
C VAL A 63 -3.05 0.85 10.32
N LEU A 64 -3.81 -0.03 10.99
CA LEU A 64 -5.09 -0.50 10.49
C LEU A 64 -6.10 0.65 10.33
N GLY A 65 -6.04 1.66 11.20
CA GLY A 65 -6.82 2.89 11.07
C GLY A 65 -6.47 3.66 9.78
N VAL A 66 -5.19 3.87 9.53
CA VAL A 66 -4.68 4.56 8.32
C VAL A 66 -5.06 3.78 7.05
N ILE A 67 -4.94 2.45 7.06
CA ILE A 67 -5.35 1.58 5.96
C ILE A 67 -6.84 1.75 5.65
N ARG A 68 -7.71 1.70 6.67
CA ARG A 68 -9.16 1.84 6.49
C ARG A 68 -9.54 3.18 5.89
N LEU A 69 -8.94 4.27 6.36
CA LEU A 69 -9.17 5.61 5.80
C LEU A 69 -8.66 5.71 4.36
N SER A 70 -7.48 5.15 4.07
CA SER A 70 -6.90 5.14 2.72
C SER A 70 -7.78 4.37 1.71
N ARG A 71 -8.34 3.23 2.12
CA ARG A 71 -9.30 2.47 1.31
C ARG A 71 -10.56 3.27 1.01
N HIS A 72 -11.08 3.97 2.01
CA HIS A 72 -12.23 4.85 1.84
C HIS A 72 -11.95 5.94 0.81
N ILE A 73 -10.81 6.63 0.93
CA ILE A 73 -10.35 7.66 0.00
C ILE A 73 -10.23 7.09 -1.41
N TYR A 74 -9.55 5.95 -1.57
CA TYR A 74 -9.35 5.30 -2.87
C TYR A 74 -10.67 4.94 -3.58
N LYS A 75 -11.66 4.47 -2.83
CA LYS A 75 -13.00 4.19 -3.38
C LYS A 75 -13.71 5.48 -3.79
N LYS A 76 -13.71 6.49 -2.91
CA LYS A 76 -14.36 7.78 -3.19
C LYS A 76 -13.71 8.53 -4.34
N SER A 77 -12.39 8.47 -4.46
CA SER A 77 -11.68 9.08 -5.58
C SER A 77 -12.11 8.46 -6.91
N SER A 78 -12.31 7.13 -6.96
CA SER A 78 -12.82 6.45 -8.16
C SER A 78 -14.22 6.94 -8.53
N ASP A 79 -15.12 7.05 -7.54
CA ASP A 79 -16.48 7.52 -7.77
C ASP A 79 -16.51 8.97 -8.31
N ILE A 80 -15.66 9.85 -7.78
CA ILE A 80 -15.52 11.26 -8.22
C ILE A 80 -14.97 11.35 -9.65
N LEU A 81 -13.91 10.59 -9.94
CA LEU A 81 -13.26 10.59 -11.26
C LEU A 81 -14.17 10.00 -12.35
N HIS A 82 -14.99 9.00 -12.03
CA HIS A 82 -15.98 8.44 -12.95
C HIS A 82 -17.32 9.18 -12.98
N GLY A 83 -17.49 10.25 -12.19
CA GLY A 83 -18.73 11.01 -12.15
C GLY A 83 -19.94 10.23 -11.61
N ARG A 84 -19.70 9.15 -10.85
CA ARG A 84 -20.76 8.27 -10.30
C ARG A 84 -21.32 8.78 -8.97
N SER A 85 -20.69 9.77 -8.36
CA SER A 85 -21.12 10.35 -7.11
C SER A 85 -21.70 11.75 -7.33
N GLY A 86 -22.80 12.07 -6.63
CA GLY A 86 -23.32 13.44 -6.53
C GLY A 86 -22.35 14.43 -5.87
N LEU A 87 -21.23 13.96 -5.28
CA LEU A 87 -20.08 14.77 -4.88
C LEU A 87 -19.21 15.06 -6.10
N LEU A 88 -19.71 15.85 -7.04
CA LEU A 88 -18.88 16.45 -8.08
C LEU A 88 -17.81 17.41 -7.50
N ASN A 89 -17.79 17.62 -6.18
CA ASN A 89 -16.75 18.35 -5.48
C ASN A 89 -16.47 17.76 -4.09
N ALA A 90 -15.30 17.14 -3.92
CA ALA A 90 -14.68 17.19 -2.60
C ALA A 90 -14.49 18.67 -2.24
N SER A 91 -14.90 19.07 -1.02
CA SER A 91 -14.55 20.39 -0.51
C SER A 91 -13.05 20.47 -0.29
N SER A 92 -12.48 21.69 -0.23
CA SER A 92 -11.07 21.87 0.12
C SER A 92 -10.74 21.21 1.46
N VAL A 93 -11.61 21.35 2.46
CA VAL A 93 -11.48 20.71 3.77
C VAL A 93 -11.35 19.19 3.65
N VAL A 94 -12.18 18.55 2.83
CA VAL A 94 -12.10 17.09 2.62
C VAL A 94 -10.80 16.72 1.91
N LEU A 95 -10.34 17.53 0.96
CA LEU A 95 -9.06 17.28 0.29
C LEU A 95 -7.87 17.42 1.24
N ASP A 96 -7.90 18.38 2.16
CA ASP A 96 -6.88 18.58 3.19
C ASP A 96 -6.85 17.41 4.18
N GLU A 97 -8.02 16.91 4.58
CA GLU A 97 -8.14 15.69 5.41
C GLU A 97 -7.59 14.45 4.68
N TRP A 98 -7.90 14.32 3.39
CA TRP A 98 -7.38 13.21 2.59
C TRP A 98 -5.88 13.29 2.42
N GLU A 99 -5.34 14.48 2.17
CA GLU A 99 -3.90 14.74 2.11
C GLU A 99 -3.22 14.29 3.39
N LEU A 100 -3.75 14.66 4.57
CA LEU A 100 -3.20 14.23 5.86
C LEU A 100 -3.17 12.70 6.01
N VAL A 101 -4.23 12.01 5.58
CA VAL A 101 -4.27 10.54 5.63
C VAL A 101 -3.25 9.93 4.68
N VAL A 102 -3.14 10.45 3.45
CA VAL A 102 -2.19 9.97 2.44
C VAL A 102 -0.75 10.21 2.88
N SER A 103 -0.44 11.38 3.44
CA SER A 103 0.90 11.66 3.99
C SER A 103 1.25 10.71 5.14
N ARG A 104 0.30 10.40 6.04
CA ARG A 104 0.52 9.41 7.09
C ARG A 104 0.80 8.03 6.52
N LEU A 105 0.08 7.64 5.46
CA LEU A 105 0.30 6.37 4.77
C LEU A 105 1.71 6.32 4.14
N GLU A 106 2.15 7.39 3.49
CA GLU A 106 3.50 7.52 2.90
C GLU A 106 4.59 7.43 3.96
N SER A 107 4.43 8.12 5.10
CA SER A 107 5.41 8.10 6.19
C SER A 107 5.63 6.70 6.78
N LEU A 108 4.65 5.79 6.71
CA LEU A 108 4.84 4.40 7.14
C LEU A 108 5.83 3.65 6.26
N LEU A 109 5.85 3.95 4.95
CA LEU A 109 6.79 3.38 4.00
C LEU A 109 8.19 3.97 4.21
N ASP A 110 8.28 5.28 4.39
CA ASP A 110 9.55 5.98 4.59
C ASP A 110 10.25 5.52 5.89
N GLN A 111 9.51 5.42 7.01
CA GLN A 111 10.02 4.92 8.28
C GLN A 111 10.57 3.50 8.17
N TYR A 112 9.93 2.64 7.37
CA TYR A 112 10.42 1.29 7.12
C TYR A 112 11.71 1.29 6.30
N ALA A 113 11.80 2.14 5.27
CA ALA A 113 12.99 2.26 4.44
C ALA A 113 14.20 2.77 5.25
N GLU A 114 14.01 3.79 6.09
CA GLU A 114 15.02 4.35 6.99
C GLU A 114 15.48 3.32 8.05
N GLY A 115 14.54 2.54 8.60
CA GLY A 115 14.87 1.48 9.56
C GLY A 115 15.68 0.32 8.96
N ARG A 116 15.57 0.09 7.65
CA ARG A 116 16.28 -1.00 6.97
C ARG A 116 17.76 -0.70 6.72
N GLU A 117 18.17 0.57 6.62
CA GLU A 117 19.59 0.93 6.50
C GLU A 117 20.43 0.50 7.73
N VAL A 118 19.77 0.20 8.85
CA VAL A 118 20.42 -0.24 10.10
C VAL A 118 20.51 -1.77 10.22
N ASP A 119 19.65 -2.53 9.54
CA ASP A 119 19.46 -3.98 9.74
C ASP A 119 20.08 -4.90 8.65
N GLU A 120 20.79 -4.35 7.65
CA GLU A 120 21.41 -5.17 6.59
C GLU A 120 22.52 -6.13 7.07
N GLU A 121 22.95 -6.06 8.34
CA GLU A 121 23.92 -7.02 8.91
C GLU A 121 23.30 -8.33 9.43
N ALA A 122 21.97 -8.44 9.50
CA ALA A 122 21.27 -9.61 10.02
C ALA A 122 20.48 -10.35 8.94
N ALA A 123 21.16 -10.81 7.88
CA ALA A 123 20.59 -11.82 7.00
C ALA A 123 20.37 -13.13 7.77
N ILE A 124 19.16 -13.34 8.28
CA ILE A 124 18.73 -14.62 8.85
C ILE A 124 18.77 -15.66 7.73
N ALA A 125 19.83 -16.46 7.69
CA ALA A 125 19.91 -17.65 6.88
C ALA A 125 18.80 -18.62 7.33
N ILE A 126 17.78 -18.78 6.49
CA ILE A 126 16.78 -19.83 6.69
C ILE A 126 17.48 -21.17 6.40
N PRO A 127 17.67 -22.06 7.39
CA PRO A 127 18.26 -23.36 7.11
C PRO A 127 17.31 -24.16 6.22
N ALA A 128 17.87 -24.76 5.16
CA ALA A 128 17.13 -25.67 4.29
C ALA A 128 16.52 -26.82 5.13
N PRO A 129 15.30 -27.30 4.79
CA PRO A 129 14.67 -28.38 5.53
C PRO A 129 15.52 -29.64 5.44
N ALA A 130 15.94 -30.14 6.60
CA ALA A 130 16.60 -31.43 6.72
C ALA A 130 15.57 -32.55 6.51
N GLY A 131 15.73 -33.32 5.43
CA GLY A 131 15.00 -34.58 5.28
C GLY A 131 14.81 -35.02 3.84
N GLU A 132 15.77 -35.76 3.30
CA GLU A 132 15.48 -36.96 2.51
C GLU A 132 16.73 -37.86 2.56
N VAL A 133 16.68 -38.89 3.41
CA VAL A 133 17.67 -39.95 3.48
C VAL A 133 17.06 -41.21 2.87
N SER A 134 17.76 -41.70 1.84
CA SER A 134 17.89 -43.09 1.39
C SER A 134 16.84 -43.69 0.44
N GLY A 135 17.36 -44.23 -0.66
CA GLY A 135 16.66 -45.12 -1.57
C GLY A 135 17.43 -45.42 -2.86
N GLN A 136 18.71 -45.81 -2.78
CA GLN A 136 19.37 -46.48 -3.90
C GLN A 136 18.60 -47.76 -4.25
N VAL A 137 18.08 -47.86 -5.47
CA VAL A 137 17.70 -49.15 -6.07
C VAL A 137 18.57 -49.33 -7.30
N ALA A 138 19.49 -50.30 -7.18
CA ALA A 138 20.37 -50.76 -8.22
C ALA A 138 19.59 -51.46 -9.34
N SER A 139 20.05 -51.25 -10.57
CA SER A 139 19.62 -51.95 -11.79
C SER A 139 19.78 -53.47 -11.70
N ARG A 140 18.79 -54.19 -12.23
CA ARG A 140 18.97 -55.35 -13.10
C ARG A 140 17.85 -55.40 -14.13
#